data_AF-D8M6S8-F1
#
_entry.id   AF-D8M6S8-F1
#
_cell.length_a   1.000
_cell.length_b   1.000
_cell.length_c   1.000
_cell.angle_alpha   90.00
_cell.angle_beta   90.00
_cell.angle_gamma   90.00
#
_symmetry.space_group_name_H-M   'P 1'
#
loop_
_entity.id
_entity.type
_entity.pdbx_description
1 polymer ?
#
loop_
_entity_poly.entity_id
_entity_poly.type
_entity_poly.pdbx_seq_one_letter_code
_entity_poly.pdbx_strand_id
1 'polypeptide(L)'
;MVWSSGSKPLLDKNVHVCIVATLLCMENVNEFVLIDMDLVEIGNMRRQILFSSKDIGSYKVDCVKRAIIARNSTAHVHLYKQSFQSVDKQQLCSVQVIFGCTDNLEAREAINQFALTHSIVYIDGGSSGFGGQAQLILPGITPCFHCLSCLFSTESQQIPLCTIRSRPTRPEHCILYASTVLWENAFQSPCDIHDEAACRWIYEKALERSREYSIDGVTLETTKVD
;
A
#
# COMPACT_ATOMS: atom_id res chain seq x y z
N MET A 1 20.41 -1.01 -22.34
CA MET A 1 21.83 -0.75 -22.04
C MET A 1 21.92 -0.22 -20.63
N VAL A 2 22.10 -1.11 -19.66
CA VAL A 2 22.41 -0.80 -18.26
C VAL A 2 23.77 -1.42 -18.01
N TRP A 3 24.78 -0.59 -17.78
CA TRP A 3 26.07 -1.02 -17.31
C TRP A 3 26.55 -0.04 -16.26
N SER A 4 26.66 -0.53 -15.02
CA SER A 4 27.63 -0.05 -14.05
C SER A 4 27.74 -1.09 -12.95
N SER A 5 28.98 -1.55 -12.73
CA SER A 5 29.35 -2.42 -11.64
C SER A 5 29.08 -1.73 -10.29
N GLY A 6 28.02 -2.12 -9.59
CA GLY A 6 27.82 -1.77 -8.17
C GLY A 6 26.52 -1.07 -7.79
N SER A 7 25.52 -1.01 -8.67
CA SER A 7 24.23 -0.38 -8.34
C SER A 7 23.43 -1.19 -7.32
N LYS A 8 23.14 -0.62 -6.14
CA LYS A 8 22.17 -1.19 -5.19
C LYS A 8 20.76 -0.66 -5.54
N PRO A 9 19.84 -1.49 -6.05
CA PRO A 9 18.43 -1.16 -6.10
C PRO A 9 17.85 -1.26 -4.69
N LEU A 10 17.01 -0.28 -4.35
CA LEU A 10 16.17 -0.33 -3.18
C LEU A 10 14.77 -0.78 -3.57
N LEU A 11 14.28 -1.88 -3.01
CA LEU A 11 12.92 -2.39 -3.23
C LEU A 11 12.06 -2.17 -1.98
N ASP A 12 10.87 -1.60 -2.15
CA ASP A 12 9.91 -1.31 -1.07
C ASP A 12 8.52 -1.90 -1.38
N LYS A 13 7.98 -2.71 -0.46
CA LYS A 13 6.64 -3.37 -0.34
C LYS A 13 5.90 -3.96 -1.57
N ASN A 14 5.07 -5.00 -1.37
CA ASN A 14 4.04 -5.58 -2.28
C ASN A 14 4.43 -6.57 -3.40
N VAL A 15 3.40 -7.06 -4.11
CA VAL A 15 3.42 -8.03 -5.24
C VAL A 15 4.50 -7.73 -6.26
N HIS A 16 4.71 -6.46 -6.58
CA HIS A 16 5.69 -6.07 -7.58
C HIS A 16 7.14 -6.33 -7.12
N VAL A 17 7.44 -6.31 -5.81
CA VAL A 17 8.78 -6.62 -5.28
C VAL A 17 9.23 -8.01 -5.71
N CYS A 18 8.33 -9.00 -5.68
CA CYS A 18 8.65 -10.36 -6.09
C CYS A 18 9.10 -10.44 -7.56
N ILE A 19 8.42 -9.70 -8.43
CA ILE A 19 8.69 -9.67 -9.86
C ILE A 19 9.96 -8.87 -10.13
N VAL A 20 10.06 -7.64 -9.60
CA VAL A 20 11.20 -6.76 -9.79
C VAL A 20 12.49 -7.42 -9.28
N ALA A 21 12.48 -8.00 -8.07
CA ALA A 21 13.65 -8.71 -7.55
C ALA A 21 14.08 -9.86 -8.47
N THR A 22 13.11 -10.62 -9.00
CA THR A 22 13.37 -11.71 -9.94
C THR A 22 14.02 -11.21 -11.23
N LEU A 23 13.46 -10.16 -11.83
CA LEU A 23 13.98 -9.59 -13.08
C LEU A 23 15.39 -9.01 -12.88
N LEU A 24 15.63 -8.28 -11.79
CA LEU A 24 16.94 -7.72 -11.49
C LEU A 24 17.99 -8.83 -11.26
N CYS A 25 17.62 -9.95 -10.63
CA CYS A 25 18.51 -11.10 -10.52
C CYS A 25 18.88 -11.69 -11.89
N MET A 26 17.92 -11.75 -12.83
CA MET A 26 18.17 -12.25 -14.19
C MET A 26 19.09 -11.33 -14.99
N GLU A 27 19.07 -10.03 -14.71
CA GLU A 27 19.96 -9.03 -15.29
C GLU A 27 21.32 -8.91 -14.56
N ASN A 28 21.66 -9.88 -13.70
CA ASN A 28 22.93 -9.93 -12.95
C ASN A 28 23.17 -8.74 -11.99
N VAL A 29 22.10 -8.17 -11.45
CA VAL A 29 22.23 -7.26 -10.32
C VAL A 29 22.62 -8.08 -9.08
N ASN A 30 23.67 -7.65 -8.40
CA ASN A 30 24.22 -8.38 -7.25
C ASN A 30 23.93 -7.67 -5.92
N GLU A 31 23.92 -6.35 -5.88
CA GLU A 31 23.62 -5.63 -4.65
C GLU A 31 22.10 -5.42 -4.56
N PHE A 32 21.51 -5.54 -3.38
CA PHE A 32 20.10 -5.26 -3.12
C PHE A 32 19.93 -4.67 -1.73
N VAL A 33 19.03 -3.70 -1.62
CA VAL A 33 18.48 -3.25 -0.34
C VAL A 33 16.99 -3.52 -0.35
N LEU A 34 16.49 -4.26 0.63
CA LEU A 34 15.07 -4.57 0.78
C LEU A 34 14.55 -3.91 2.06
N ILE A 35 13.48 -3.13 1.95
CA ILE A 35 12.79 -2.53 3.09
C ILE A 35 11.34 -3.03 3.07
N ASP A 36 10.95 -3.76 4.13
CA ASP A 36 9.56 -4.12 4.39
C ASP A 36 9.43 -4.52 5.87
N MET A 37 8.37 -4.07 6.53
CA MET A 37 8.07 -4.42 7.92
C MET A 37 7.10 -5.59 8.05
N ASP A 38 6.46 -5.99 6.94
CA ASP A 38 5.35 -6.92 6.99
C ASP A 38 5.82 -8.38 7.08
N LEU A 39 4.97 -9.20 7.71
CA LEU A 39 5.09 -10.65 7.69
C LEU A 39 4.31 -11.23 6.49
N VAL A 40 4.69 -12.44 6.10
CA VAL A 40 3.97 -13.20 5.07
C VAL A 40 2.66 -13.73 5.66
N GLU A 41 1.57 -13.46 4.96
CA GLU A 41 0.22 -13.91 5.30
C GLU A 41 -0.37 -14.83 4.24
N ILE A 42 -1.38 -15.63 4.61
CA ILE A 42 -2.07 -16.55 3.70
C ILE A 42 -2.64 -15.81 2.48
N GLY A 43 -3.19 -14.61 2.67
CA GLY A 43 -3.75 -13.79 1.59
C GLY A 43 -2.72 -13.38 0.53
N ASN A 44 -1.43 -13.35 0.88
CA ASN A 44 -0.37 -12.98 -0.05
C ASN A 44 -0.07 -14.08 -1.09
N MET A 45 -0.33 -15.35 -0.75
CA MET A 45 0.05 -16.52 -1.58
C MET A 45 -0.56 -16.50 -2.98
N ARG A 46 -1.70 -15.83 -3.16
CA ARG A 46 -2.39 -15.77 -4.46
C ARG A 46 -1.68 -14.90 -5.49
N ARG A 47 -0.82 -13.97 -5.05
CA ARG A 47 -0.23 -12.94 -5.92
C ARG A 47 1.29 -12.75 -5.74
N GLN A 48 1.87 -13.24 -4.64
CA GLN A 48 3.28 -13.04 -4.31
C GLN A 48 4.07 -14.33 -4.55
N ILE A 49 4.61 -14.45 -5.77
CA ILE A 49 5.18 -15.68 -6.32
C ILE A 49 6.44 -16.21 -5.63
N LEU A 50 7.08 -15.41 -4.77
CA LEU A 50 8.30 -15.82 -4.04
C LEU A 50 8.01 -16.47 -2.69
N PHE A 51 6.75 -16.52 -2.26
CA PHE A 51 6.38 -17.00 -0.94
C PHE A 51 5.63 -18.33 -1.02
N SER A 52 5.84 -19.18 -0.03
CA SER A 52 5.17 -20.47 0.11
C SER A 52 4.38 -20.55 1.42
N SER A 53 3.54 -21.57 1.57
CA SER A 53 2.82 -21.81 2.84
C SER A 53 3.76 -22.01 4.04
N LYS A 54 5.01 -22.39 3.81
CA LYS A 54 6.02 -22.55 4.88
C LYS A 54 6.57 -21.20 5.36
N ASP A 55 6.36 -20.13 4.59
CA ASP A 55 6.88 -18.80 4.89
C ASP A 55 5.93 -17.97 5.76
N ILE A 56 4.70 -18.44 6.01
CA ILE A 56 3.70 -17.72 6.81
C ILE A 56 4.29 -17.35 8.18
N GLY A 57 4.18 -16.07 8.54
CA GLY A 57 4.74 -15.52 9.78
C GLY A 57 6.22 -15.13 9.71
N SER A 58 6.92 -15.39 8.59
CA SER A 58 8.27 -14.86 8.34
C SER A 58 8.19 -13.46 7.75
N TYR A 59 9.23 -12.64 7.95
CA TYR A 59 9.29 -11.34 7.27
C TYR A 59 9.38 -11.50 5.76
N LYS A 60 8.61 -10.71 5.02
CA LYS A 60 8.62 -10.72 3.54
C LYS A 60 10.03 -10.53 2.99
N VAL A 61 10.80 -9.59 3.56
CA VAL A 61 12.20 -9.33 3.14
C VAL A 61 13.12 -10.55 3.28
N ASP A 62 12.92 -11.40 4.30
CA ASP A 62 13.73 -12.60 4.49
C ASP A 62 13.44 -13.63 3.38
N CYS A 63 12.16 -13.80 3.04
CA CYS A 63 11.73 -14.70 1.98
C CYS A 63 12.23 -14.24 0.60
N VAL A 64 12.13 -12.94 0.31
CA VAL A 64 12.67 -12.36 -0.93
C VAL A 64 14.19 -12.55 -0.99
N LYS A 65 14.92 -12.27 0.10
CA LYS A 65 16.37 -12.54 0.17
C LYS A 65 16.69 -13.99 -0.15
N ARG A 66 15.96 -14.93 0.46
CA ARG A 66 16.18 -16.37 0.22
C ARG A 66 16.00 -16.72 -1.26
N ALA A 67 14.98 -16.16 -1.90
CA ALA A 67 14.73 -16.35 -3.32
C ALA A 67 15.80 -15.72 -4.22
N ILE A 68 16.28 -14.52 -3.89
CA ILE A 68 17.40 -13.86 -4.58
C ILE A 68 18.65 -14.73 -4.49
N ILE A 69 19.06 -15.11 -3.27
CA ILE A 69 20.28 -15.90 -3.04
C ILE A 69 20.21 -17.29 -3.68
N ALA A 70 19.03 -17.92 -3.68
CA ALA A 70 18.84 -19.22 -4.34
C ALA A 70 19.05 -19.16 -5.86
N ARG A 71 18.80 -17.99 -6.49
CA ARG A 71 19.00 -17.77 -7.92
C ARG A 71 20.38 -17.22 -8.27
N ASN A 72 20.90 -16.32 -7.43
CA ASN A 72 22.20 -15.70 -7.58
C ASN A 72 22.93 -15.75 -6.23
N SER A 73 23.80 -16.75 -6.07
CA SER A 73 24.59 -16.95 -4.85
C SER A 73 25.63 -15.86 -4.61
N THR A 74 25.94 -15.05 -5.62
CA THR A 74 26.87 -13.91 -5.51
C THR A 74 26.18 -12.60 -5.11
N ALA A 75 24.85 -12.61 -4.98
CA ALA A 75 24.11 -11.42 -4.58
C ALA A 75 24.33 -11.07 -3.09
N HIS A 76 24.50 -9.79 -2.82
CA HIS A 76 24.57 -9.17 -1.50
C HIS A 76 23.25 -8.46 -1.21
N VAL A 77 22.50 -8.96 -0.23
CA VAL A 77 21.16 -8.45 0.12
C VAL A 77 21.16 -7.91 1.54
N HIS A 78 20.98 -6.60 1.66
CA HIS A 78 20.79 -5.86 2.91
C HIS A 78 19.29 -5.73 3.22
N LEU A 79 18.90 -5.99 4.46
CA LEU A 79 17.49 -6.03 4.87
C LEU A 79 17.20 -5.01 5.95
N TYR A 80 16.04 -4.39 5.83
CA TYR A 80 15.43 -3.54 6.85
C TYR A 80 14.01 -4.01 7.12
N LYS A 81 13.79 -4.53 8.33
CA LYS A 81 12.50 -5.06 8.80
C LYS A 81 11.64 -3.97 9.44
N GLN A 82 11.56 -2.82 8.78
CA GLN A 82 10.94 -1.60 9.30
C GLN A 82 10.37 -0.76 8.16
N SER A 83 9.54 0.22 8.49
CA SER A 83 9.03 1.16 7.48
C SER A 83 10.17 1.96 6.86
N PHE A 84 10.00 2.41 5.61
CA PHE A 84 10.98 3.29 4.96
C PHE A 84 11.32 4.49 5.84
N GLN A 85 10.32 5.12 6.45
CA GLN A 85 10.45 6.28 7.32
C GLN A 85 11.34 6.00 8.55
N SER A 86 11.33 4.78 9.07
CA SER A 86 12.13 4.37 10.23
C SER A 86 13.59 4.03 9.88
N VAL A 87 13.91 3.82 8.59
CA VAL A 87 15.29 3.54 8.16
C VAL A 87 16.15 4.80 8.25
N ASP A 88 17.31 4.68 8.88
CA ASP A 88 18.34 5.71 8.84
C ASP A 88 18.78 5.96 7.40
N LYS A 89 18.47 7.17 6.91
CA LYS A 89 18.72 7.58 5.53
C LYS A 89 20.19 7.58 5.16
N GLN A 90 21.10 7.72 6.13
CA GLN A 90 22.54 7.63 5.88
C GLN A 90 22.94 6.27 5.31
N GLN A 91 22.20 5.21 5.66
CA GLN A 91 22.47 3.85 5.18
C GLN A 91 21.99 3.63 3.74
N LEU A 92 21.14 4.52 3.22
CA LEU A 92 20.59 4.46 1.88
C LEU A 92 21.32 5.35 0.87
N CYS A 93 22.34 6.11 1.30
CA CYS A 93 23.07 7.05 0.45
C CYS A 93 23.78 6.41 -0.76
N SER A 94 24.03 5.10 -0.73
CA SER A 94 24.66 4.37 -1.84
C SER A 94 23.65 3.86 -2.89
N VAL A 95 22.36 4.00 -2.63
CA VAL A 95 21.29 3.57 -3.55
C VAL A 95 21.25 4.50 -4.75
N GLN A 96 21.23 3.91 -5.95
CA GLN A 96 21.19 4.66 -7.22
C GLN A 96 19.83 4.61 -7.91
N VAL A 97 19.06 3.55 -7.63
CA VAL A 97 17.72 3.34 -8.18
C VAL A 97 16.81 2.82 -7.08
N ILE A 98 15.62 3.38 -6.98
CA ILE A 98 14.58 2.93 -6.06
C ILE A 98 13.41 2.41 -6.89
N PHE A 99 12.91 1.22 -6.54
CA PHE A 99 11.64 0.70 -7.03
C PHE A 99 10.64 0.75 -5.89
N GLY A 100 9.75 1.73 -5.94
CA GLY A 100 8.65 1.88 -4.98
C GLY A 100 7.49 1.01 -5.42
N CYS A 101 7.15 0.03 -4.61
CA CYS A 101 6.01 -0.84 -4.88
C CYS A 101 4.96 -0.76 -3.76
N THR A 102 5.09 0.23 -2.86
CA THR A 102 4.18 0.46 -1.73
C THR A 102 2.76 0.90 -2.14
N ASP A 103 1.78 0.52 -1.35
CA ASP A 103 0.36 0.87 -1.46
C ASP A 103 0.00 2.11 -0.62
N ASN A 104 0.90 2.54 0.26
CA ASN A 104 0.69 3.70 1.12
C ASN A 104 1.20 4.99 0.44
N LEU A 105 0.31 5.96 0.24
CA LEU A 105 0.62 7.29 -0.32
C LEU A 105 1.68 8.04 0.50
N GLU A 106 1.64 7.96 1.83
CA GLU A 106 2.64 8.60 2.70
C GLU A 106 4.03 8.00 2.50
N ALA A 107 4.11 6.69 2.34
CA ALA A 107 5.38 6.01 2.06
C ALA A 107 5.91 6.40 0.68
N ARG A 108 5.04 6.46 -0.35
CA ARG A 108 5.40 6.94 -1.69
C ARG A 108 5.96 8.37 -1.66
N GLU A 109 5.30 9.26 -0.91
CA GLU A 109 5.77 10.66 -0.77
C GLU A 109 7.09 10.75 -0.02
N ALA A 110 7.28 9.97 1.05
CA ALA A 110 8.54 9.92 1.79
C ALA A 110 9.71 9.43 0.90
N ILE A 111 9.47 8.38 0.09
CA ILE A 111 10.45 7.86 -0.87
C ILE A 111 10.73 8.89 -1.96
N ASN A 112 9.69 9.53 -2.49
CA ASN A 112 9.81 10.59 -3.49
C ASN A 112 10.70 11.73 -2.99
N GLN A 113 10.45 12.25 -1.78
CA GLN A 113 11.26 13.31 -1.18
C GLN A 113 12.72 12.88 -1.00
N PHE A 114 12.94 11.65 -0.53
CA PHE A 114 14.29 11.10 -0.39
C PHE A 114 15.00 11.01 -1.74
N ALA A 115 14.32 10.51 -2.77
CA ALA A 115 14.86 10.37 -4.12
C ALA A 115 15.21 11.72 -4.75
N LEU A 116 14.34 12.72 -4.59
CA LEU A 116 14.59 14.08 -5.07
C LEU A 116 15.79 14.72 -4.37
N THR A 117 15.85 14.59 -3.04
CA THR A 117 16.94 15.18 -2.22
C THR A 117 18.31 14.62 -2.60
N HIS A 118 18.38 13.33 -2.92
CA HIS A 118 19.64 12.64 -3.22
C HIS A 118 19.89 12.44 -4.72
N SER A 119 19.03 13.00 -5.59
CA SER A 119 19.10 12.82 -7.04
C SER A 119 19.11 11.35 -7.48
N ILE A 120 18.32 10.51 -6.81
CA ILE A 120 18.20 9.08 -7.06
C ILE A 120 17.07 8.82 -8.06
N VAL A 121 17.27 7.91 -9.02
CA VAL A 121 16.21 7.50 -9.95
C VAL A 121 15.15 6.74 -9.17
N TYR A 122 13.89 7.16 -9.28
CA TYR A 122 12.78 6.51 -8.60
C TYR A 122 11.77 5.98 -9.61
N ILE A 123 11.45 4.69 -9.53
CA ILE A 123 10.42 4.04 -10.33
C ILE A 123 9.30 3.64 -9.37
N ASP A 124 8.19 4.37 -9.43
CA ASP A 124 7.00 4.07 -8.65
C ASP A 124 6.09 3.10 -9.42
N GLY A 125 5.59 2.08 -8.75
CA GLY A 125 4.65 1.11 -9.28
C GLY A 125 3.50 0.87 -8.31
N GLY A 126 2.26 0.85 -8.82
CA GLY A 126 1.06 0.58 -8.04
C GLY A 126 0.07 -0.29 -8.81
N SER A 127 -0.73 -1.07 -8.09
CA SER A 127 -1.84 -1.80 -8.68
C SER A 127 -3.04 -1.82 -7.74
N SER A 128 -4.24 -1.68 -8.31
CA SER A 128 -5.52 -1.73 -7.61
C SER A 128 -6.56 -2.39 -8.50
N GLY A 129 -7.14 -3.50 -8.04
CA GLY A 129 -8.03 -4.33 -8.85
C GLY A 129 -7.38 -4.79 -10.15
N PHE A 130 -7.97 -4.42 -11.29
CA PHE A 130 -7.43 -4.67 -12.64
C PHE A 130 -6.61 -3.50 -13.20
N GLY A 131 -6.49 -2.40 -12.45
CA GLY A 131 -5.69 -1.23 -12.81
C GLY A 131 -4.26 -1.35 -12.29
N GLY A 132 -3.33 -0.78 -13.05
CA GLY A 132 -1.92 -0.68 -12.67
C GLY A 132 -1.30 0.60 -13.22
N GLN A 133 -0.29 1.09 -12.52
CA GLN A 133 0.48 2.28 -12.90
C GLN A 133 1.96 2.05 -12.67
N ALA A 134 2.78 2.64 -13.53
CA ALA A 134 4.22 2.73 -13.37
C ALA A 134 4.68 4.12 -13.80
N GLN A 135 5.47 4.79 -12.96
CA GLN A 135 6.00 6.12 -13.21
C GLN A 135 7.51 6.14 -13.03
N LEU A 136 8.22 6.67 -14.03
CA LEU A 136 9.64 6.98 -13.93
C LEU A 136 9.83 8.43 -13.45
N ILE A 137 10.51 8.58 -12.31
CA ILE A 137 10.86 9.85 -11.68
C ILE A 137 12.37 10.03 -11.78
N LEU A 138 12.77 10.98 -12.64
CA LEU A 138 14.13 11.47 -12.78
C LEU A 138 14.18 12.84 -12.12
N PRO A 139 14.82 12.98 -10.94
CA PRO A 139 14.90 14.25 -10.22
C PRO A 139 15.37 15.40 -11.12
N GLY A 140 14.59 16.47 -11.19
CA GLY A 140 14.86 17.65 -12.01
C GLY A 140 14.55 17.51 -13.52
N ILE A 141 14.09 16.33 -13.98
CA ILE A 141 13.81 16.07 -15.41
C ILE A 141 12.33 15.71 -15.63
N THR A 142 11.78 14.75 -14.89
CA THR A 142 10.37 14.33 -15.02
C THR A 142 9.52 14.81 -13.84
N PRO A 143 8.18 14.88 -13.98
CA PRO A 143 7.29 15.13 -12.86
C PRO A 143 7.53 14.10 -11.75
N CYS A 144 7.69 14.59 -10.51
CA CYS A 144 7.84 13.72 -9.35
C CYS A 144 6.49 13.12 -8.92
N PHE A 145 6.48 12.24 -7.93
CA PHE A 145 5.24 11.64 -7.43
C PHE A 145 4.27 12.73 -6.95
N HIS A 146 4.76 13.70 -6.18
CA HIS A 146 3.97 14.81 -5.68
C HIS A 146 3.30 15.63 -6.81
N CYS A 147 4.02 15.90 -7.91
CA CYS A 147 3.48 16.65 -9.05
C CYS A 147 2.29 15.95 -9.71
N LEU A 148 2.25 14.62 -9.66
CA LEU A 148 1.16 13.82 -10.24
C LEU A 148 0.18 13.31 -9.17
N SER A 149 0.39 13.61 -7.89
CA SER A 149 -0.42 13.10 -6.79
C SER A 149 -1.92 13.40 -6.96
N CYS A 150 -2.26 14.54 -7.55
CA CYS A 150 -3.63 14.93 -7.87
C CYS A 150 -4.34 14.02 -8.88
N LEU A 151 -3.59 13.26 -9.69
CA LEU A 151 -4.13 12.26 -10.62
C LEU A 151 -4.45 10.94 -9.93
N PHE A 152 -3.83 10.68 -8.77
CA PHE A 152 -3.94 9.42 -8.03
C PHE A 152 -4.78 9.54 -6.77
N SER A 153 -4.94 10.75 -6.22
CA SER A 153 -5.98 11.04 -5.26
C SER A 153 -7.32 10.92 -5.98
N THR A 154 -7.89 9.71 -5.97
CA THR A 154 -9.29 9.65 -5.59
C THR A 154 -9.32 10.36 -4.24
N GLU A 155 -9.74 11.62 -4.22
CA GLU A 155 -10.40 12.10 -3.02
C GLU A 155 -11.32 10.94 -2.64
N SER A 156 -11.05 10.29 -1.50
CA SER A 156 -12.12 9.63 -0.78
C SER A 156 -13.19 10.69 -0.79
N GLN A 157 -14.22 10.54 -1.64
CA GLN A 157 -15.17 11.61 -1.89
C GLN A 157 -15.59 12.05 -0.51
N GLN A 158 -15.11 13.20 -0.01
CA GLN A 158 -15.29 13.53 1.38
C GLN A 158 -16.75 13.88 1.47
N ILE A 159 -17.57 12.90 1.83
CA ILE A 159 -19.01 13.05 1.83
C ILE A 159 -19.28 14.13 2.87
N PRO A 160 -19.81 15.31 2.48
CA PRO A 160 -19.97 16.39 3.43
C PRO A 160 -20.88 15.96 4.58
N LEU A 161 -20.54 16.32 5.81
CA LEU A 161 -21.33 15.95 7.00
C LEU A 161 -22.81 16.37 6.88
N CYS A 162 -23.09 17.49 6.19
CA CYS A 162 -24.47 17.92 5.92
C CYS A 162 -25.24 16.94 5.01
N THR A 163 -24.56 16.35 4.02
CA THR A 163 -25.12 15.30 3.15
C THR A 163 -25.43 14.06 3.97
N ILE A 164 -24.48 13.62 4.81
CA ILE A 164 -24.63 12.42 5.65
C ILE A 164 -25.76 12.62 6.66
N ARG A 165 -25.88 13.80 7.29
CA ARG A 165 -26.87 14.08 8.35
C ARG A 165 -28.27 14.39 7.82
N SER A 166 -28.39 15.10 6.70
CA SER A 166 -29.65 15.72 6.30
C SER A 166 -30.18 15.30 4.94
N ARG A 167 -29.32 14.85 4.01
CA ARG A 167 -29.73 14.51 2.63
C ARG A 167 -28.90 13.33 2.08
N PRO A 168 -29.01 12.12 2.64
CA PRO A 168 -28.38 10.95 2.06
C PRO A 168 -29.00 10.65 0.68
N THR A 169 -28.18 10.21 -0.27
CA THR A 169 -28.61 9.89 -1.65
C THR A 169 -28.13 8.54 -2.13
N ARG A 170 -27.23 7.89 -1.39
CA ARG A 170 -26.63 6.61 -1.72
C ARG A 170 -26.52 5.75 -0.44
N PRO A 171 -26.50 4.40 -0.55
CA PRO A 171 -26.41 3.52 0.61
C PRO A 171 -25.17 3.76 1.46
N GLU A 172 -24.05 4.18 0.84
CA GLU A 172 -22.81 4.51 1.56
C GLU A 172 -23.01 5.67 2.55
N HIS A 173 -23.91 6.62 2.25
CA HIS A 173 -24.21 7.74 3.15
C HIS A 173 -24.98 7.27 4.40
N CYS A 174 -25.84 6.26 4.26
CA CYS A 174 -26.59 5.68 5.37
C CYS A 174 -25.65 4.89 6.30
N ILE A 175 -24.73 4.13 5.71
CA ILE A 175 -23.71 3.36 6.45
C ILE A 175 -22.78 4.31 7.20
N LEU A 176 -22.27 5.35 6.52
CA LEU A 176 -21.37 6.33 7.13
C LEU A 176 -22.05 7.12 8.25
N TYR A 177 -23.35 7.45 8.13
CA TYR A 177 -24.09 8.08 9.22
C TYR A 177 -24.21 7.16 10.44
N ALA A 178 -24.45 5.86 10.22
CA ALA A 178 -24.58 4.89 11.29
C ALA A 178 -23.26 4.65 12.03
N SER A 179 -22.15 4.48 11.28
CA SER A 179 -20.83 4.20 11.86
C SER A 179 -20.16 5.41 12.53
N THR A 180 -20.52 6.64 12.13
CA THR A 180 -19.95 7.86 12.72
C THR A 180 -20.92 8.51 13.70
N VAL A 181 -22.03 9.07 13.20
CA VAL A 181 -22.94 9.90 14.00
C VAL A 181 -23.74 9.08 15.01
N LEU A 182 -24.35 7.97 14.60
CA LEU A 182 -25.16 7.17 15.53
C LEU A 182 -24.28 6.40 16.53
N TRP A 183 -23.15 5.87 16.06
CA TRP A 183 -22.22 5.13 16.91
C TRP A 183 -21.64 5.99 18.02
N GLU A 184 -21.11 7.18 17.69
CA GLU A 184 -20.59 8.12 18.70
C GLU A 184 -21.65 8.49 19.75
N ASN A 185 -22.89 8.70 19.32
CA ASN A 185 -23.99 9.03 20.23
C ASN A 185 -24.38 7.85 21.15
N ALA A 186 -24.28 6.61 20.67
CA ALA A 186 -24.69 5.42 21.40
C ALA A 186 -23.60 4.87 22.33
N PHE A 187 -22.34 4.86 21.89
CA PHE A 187 -21.25 4.15 22.56
C PHE A 187 -20.11 5.05 23.02
N GLN A 188 -20.02 6.30 22.54
CA GLN A 188 -18.98 7.27 22.90
C GLN A 188 -17.55 6.70 22.78
N SER A 189 -17.36 5.72 21.90
CA SER A 189 -16.12 4.98 21.68
C SER A 189 -15.86 4.83 20.18
N PRO A 190 -14.59 4.72 19.75
CA PRO A 190 -14.29 4.43 18.35
C PRO A 190 -14.88 3.06 17.96
N CYS A 191 -15.56 3.03 16.82
CA CYS A 191 -16.12 1.81 16.27
C CYS A 191 -15.01 0.88 15.78
N ASP A 192 -14.99 -0.37 16.24
CA ASP A 192 -14.18 -1.42 15.63
C ASP A 192 -14.98 -2.10 14.52
N ILE A 193 -14.61 -1.80 13.26
CA ILE A 193 -15.26 -2.38 12.08
C ILE A 193 -14.99 -3.89 11.93
N HIS A 194 -14.05 -4.46 12.69
CA HIS A 194 -13.76 -5.89 12.69
C HIS A 194 -14.60 -6.67 13.70
N ASP A 195 -15.33 -6.00 14.61
CA ASP A 195 -16.28 -6.65 15.50
C ASP A 195 -17.60 -6.97 14.75
N GLU A 196 -17.99 -8.24 14.74
CA GLU A 196 -19.23 -8.68 14.11
C GLU A 196 -20.48 -8.06 14.75
N ALA A 197 -20.45 -7.80 16.06
CA ALA A 197 -21.57 -7.19 16.76
C ALA A 197 -21.72 -5.71 16.35
N ALA A 198 -20.61 -4.98 16.28
CA ALA A 198 -20.57 -3.61 15.78
C ALA A 198 -21.07 -3.53 14.32
N CYS A 199 -20.56 -4.39 13.44
CA CYS A 199 -21.00 -4.48 12.04
C CYS A 199 -22.51 -4.69 11.90
N ARG A 200 -23.09 -5.61 12.68
CA ARG A 200 -24.54 -5.88 12.64
C ARG A 200 -25.35 -4.67 13.11
N TRP A 201 -24.91 -4.01 14.18
CA TRP A 201 -25.57 -2.82 14.69
C TRP A 201 -25.57 -1.69 13.66
N ILE A 202 -24.43 -1.44 13.01
CA ILE A 202 -24.30 -0.43 11.96
C ILE A 202 -25.21 -0.77 10.78
N TYR A 203 -25.24 -2.04 10.37
CA TYR A 203 -26.11 -2.51 9.29
C TYR A 203 -27.59 -2.27 9.59
N GLU A 204 -28.07 -2.60 10.80
CA GLU A 204 -29.46 -2.37 11.20
C GLU A 204 -29.82 -0.88 11.17
N LYS A 205 -28.95 -0.02 11.70
CA LYS A 205 -29.16 1.43 11.70
C LYS A 205 -29.06 2.07 10.32
N ALA A 206 -28.15 1.58 9.49
CA ALA A 206 -28.07 2.01 8.09
C ALA A 206 -29.33 1.61 7.32
N LEU A 207 -29.89 0.42 7.57
CA LEU A 207 -31.11 -0.07 6.92
C LEU A 207 -32.35 0.72 7.35
N GLU A 208 -32.48 1.07 8.64
CA GLU A 208 -33.52 1.97 9.13
C GLU A 208 -33.50 3.31 8.38
N ARG A 209 -32.31 3.91 8.27
CA ARG A 209 -32.12 5.19 7.57
C ARG A 209 -32.32 5.08 6.06
N SER A 210 -31.90 3.98 5.44
CA SER A 210 -32.14 3.73 4.01
C SER A 210 -33.64 3.71 3.71
N ARG A 211 -34.45 3.09 4.59
CA ARG A 211 -35.92 3.08 4.46
C ARG A 211 -36.53 4.47 4.61
N GLU A 212 -36.04 5.28 5.55
CA GLU A 212 -36.50 6.67 5.76
C GLU A 212 -36.36 7.51 4.49
N TYR A 213 -35.24 7.35 3.77
CA TYR A 213 -34.94 8.12 2.56
C TYR A 213 -35.25 7.37 1.25
N SER A 214 -35.84 6.18 1.32
CA SER A 214 -36.13 5.32 0.15
C SER A 214 -34.87 5.04 -0.70
N ILE A 215 -33.77 4.68 -0.05
CA ILE A 215 -32.47 4.37 -0.67
C ILE A 215 -32.25 2.86 -0.64
N ASP A 216 -32.10 2.23 -1.80
CA ASP A 216 -31.79 0.80 -1.91
C ASP A 216 -30.28 0.52 -1.89
N GLY A 217 -29.91 -0.74 -1.62
CA GLY A 217 -28.52 -1.21 -1.78
C GLY A 217 -27.67 -1.29 -0.51
N VAL A 218 -28.25 -1.08 0.68
CA VAL A 218 -27.56 -1.37 1.95
C VAL A 218 -27.56 -2.88 2.18
N THR A 219 -26.38 -3.49 2.15
CA THR A 219 -26.17 -4.92 2.48
C THR A 219 -25.14 -5.07 3.59
N LEU A 220 -25.17 -6.22 4.28
CA LEU A 220 -24.19 -6.53 5.32
C LEU A 220 -22.74 -6.52 4.78
N GLU A 221 -22.55 -6.86 3.51
CA GLU A 221 -21.24 -6.81 2.84
C GLU A 221 -20.78 -5.37 2.61
N THR A 222 -21.68 -4.47 2.18
CA THR A 222 -21.35 -3.04 2.01
C THR A 222 -21.05 -2.32 3.33
N THR A 223 -21.48 -2.87 4.46
CA THR A 223 -21.19 -2.32 5.80
C THR A 223 -19.79 -2.67 6.30
N LYS A 224 -19.16 -3.71 5.75
CA LYS A 224 -17.82 -4.20 6.15
C LYS A 224 -16.68 -3.54 5.38
N VAL A 225 -16.96 -2.50 4.59
CA VAL A 225 -15.99 -1.94 3.65
C VAL A 225 -15.01 -1.04 4.40
N ASP A 226 -13.72 -1.38 4.28
CA ASP A 226 -12.54 -0.66 4.79
C ASP A 226 -12.46 0.81 4.29
#